data_AF-A0A3D3ZPA3-F1
#
_entry.id   AF-A0A3D3ZPA3-F1
#
_cell.length_a   1.000
_cell.length_b   1.000
_cell.length_c   1.000
_cell.angle_alpha   90.00
_cell.angle_beta   90.00
_cell.angle_gamma   90.00
#
_symmetry.space_group_name_H-M   'P 1'
#
loop_
_entity.id
_entity.type
_entity.pdbx_description
1 polymer ?
#
loop_
_entity_poly.entity_id
_entity_poly.type
_entity_poly.pdbx_seq_one_letter_code
_entity_poly.pdbx_strand_id
1 'polypeptide(L)'
;MRSWVRSLKLFALLAALATPAVATPPQIVWVKDQLFAISATQVLILRTISDNHGYHQTEQTDTFLIVRDLATGQDISINAVERVVANSVIDVDITHYPLDNVVNPYAVRQELNAAPLSDPRRFHLNVEIYDDAVRASDHEGVTHYARWSDIFPSIFASLQSTRDLLPILKMEGGFDALDLDGFLHPVGCEVVAAANTRYISTIDTMLVQLACEDEEVGARHLIWFVLPAA
;
A
#
# COMPACT_ATOMS: atom_id res chain seq x y z
N MET A 1 -19.19 10.57 -64.56
CA MET A 1 -19.64 10.08 -63.23
C MET A 1 -19.08 8.68 -62.93
N ARG A 2 -17.76 8.52 -62.75
CA ARG A 2 -17.13 7.18 -62.65
C ARG A 2 -15.94 7.08 -61.67
N SER A 3 -15.68 8.11 -60.85
CA SER A 3 -14.54 8.16 -59.92
C SER A 3 -14.89 7.84 -58.46
N TRP A 4 -16.15 7.96 -58.04
CA TRP A 4 -16.54 7.80 -56.63
C TRP A 4 -16.58 6.35 -56.12
N VAL A 5 -16.81 5.38 -57.00
CA VAL A 5 -16.95 3.96 -56.62
C VAL A 5 -15.61 3.31 -56.25
N ARG A 6 -14.48 3.88 -56.71
CA ARG A 6 -13.14 3.38 -56.35
C ARG A 6 -12.71 3.82 -54.95
N SER A 7 -13.12 5.01 -54.51
CA SER A 7 -12.83 5.53 -53.18
C SER A 7 -13.56 4.77 -52.07
N LEU A 8 -14.80 4.32 -52.34
CA LEU A 8 -15.59 3.56 -51.35
C LEU A 8 -15.01 2.17 -51.06
N LYS A 9 -14.45 1.50 -52.07
CA LYS A 9 -13.83 0.17 -51.90
C LYS A 9 -12.54 0.22 -51.10
N LEU A 10 -11.78 1.31 -51.18
CA LEU A 10 -10.54 1.50 -50.43
C LEU A 10 -10.82 1.79 -48.95
N PHE A 11 -11.87 2.57 -48.65
CA PHE A 11 -12.27 2.88 -47.27
C PHE A 11 -12.82 1.66 -46.52
N ALA A 12 -13.60 0.80 -47.19
CA ALA A 12 -14.12 -0.42 -46.60
C ALA A 12 -13.02 -1.47 -46.29
N LEU A 13 -11.94 -1.48 -47.08
CA LEU A 13 -10.79 -2.39 -46.85
C LEU A 13 -9.92 -1.93 -45.66
N LEU A 14 -9.78 -0.62 -45.44
CA LEU A 14 -9.05 -0.05 -44.31
C LEU A 14 -9.79 -0.23 -42.97
N ALA A 15 -11.13 -0.13 -42.98
CA ALA A 15 -11.94 -0.39 -41.79
C ALA A 15 -11.94 -1.88 -41.38
N ALA A 16 -11.75 -2.81 -42.32
CA ALA A 16 -11.67 -4.24 -42.04
C ALA A 16 -10.29 -4.70 -41.51
N LEU A 17 -9.26 -3.85 -41.60
CA LEU A 17 -7.91 -4.11 -41.08
C LEU A 17 -7.65 -3.42 -39.73
N ALA A 18 -8.60 -2.63 -39.23
CA ALA A 18 -8.55 -2.10 -37.88
C ALA A 18 -8.89 -3.23 -36.90
N THR A 19 -7.91 -4.07 -36.59
CA THR A 19 -8.01 -4.94 -35.41
C THR A 19 -8.27 -4.04 -34.19
N PRO A 20 -9.22 -4.39 -33.31
CA PRO A 20 -9.40 -3.64 -32.08
C PRO A 20 -8.04 -3.62 -31.36
N ALA A 21 -7.47 -2.43 -31.20
CA ALA A 21 -6.33 -2.22 -30.33
C ALA A 21 -6.86 -2.44 -28.91
N VAL A 22 -6.82 -3.69 -28.44
CA VAL A 22 -7.03 -3.99 -27.03
C VAL A 22 -5.76 -3.50 -26.33
N ALA A 23 -5.78 -2.26 -25.86
CA ALA A 23 -4.69 -1.73 -25.07
C ALA A 23 -4.59 -2.57 -23.79
N THR A 24 -3.45 -3.24 -23.62
CA THR A 24 -3.06 -3.78 -22.32
C THR A 24 -3.01 -2.61 -21.34
N PRO A 25 -3.66 -2.71 -20.16
CA PRO A 25 -3.60 -1.63 -19.19
C PRO A 25 -2.15 -1.47 -18.68
N PRO A 26 -1.79 -0.29 -18.17
CA PRO A 26 -0.54 -0.17 -17.41
C PRO A 26 -0.55 -1.15 -16.24
N GLN A 27 0.63 -1.67 -15.90
CA GLN A 27 0.81 -2.40 -14.65
C GLN A 27 0.81 -1.40 -13.50
N ILE A 28 -0.02 -1.64 -12.48
CA ILE A 28 -0.17 -0.77 -11.32
C ILE A 28 -0.09 -1.64 -10.08
N VAL A 29 0.70 -1.18 -9.11
CA VAL A 29 0.82 -1.80 -7.80
C VAL A 29 0.24 -0.87 -6.74
N TRP A 30 -0.69 -1.37 -5.94
CA TRP A 30 -1.23 -0.64 -4.78
C TRP A 30 -0.69 -1.24 -3.49
N VAL A 31 -0.39 -0.37 -2.53
CA VAL A 31 -0.03 -0.79 -1.17
C VAL A 31 -1.04 -0.20 -0.22
N LYS A 32 -1.56 -1.00 0.71
CA LYS A 32 -2.50 -0.52 1.71
C LYS A 32 -2.25 -1.16 3.05
N ASP A 33 -1.91 -0.32 4.02
CA ASP A 33 -1.82 -0.66 5.43
C ASP A 33 -3.14 -0.39 6.12
N GLN A 34 -3.55 -1.31 6.97
CA GLN A 34 -4.70 -1.18 7.86
C GLN A 34 -4.28 -1.52 9.30
N LEU A 35 -4.68 -0.69 10.26
CA LEU A 35 -4.49 -1.02 11.67
C LEU A 35 -5.34 -2.24 12.01
N PHE A 36 -4.74 -3.20 12.71
CA PHE A 36 -5.39 -4.47 13.08
C PHE A 36 -5.50 -4.64 14.59
N ALA A 37 -4.42 -4.38 15.32
CA ALA A 37 -4.39 -4.48 16.77
C ALA A 37 -3.27 -3.64 17.38
N ILE A 38 -3.32 -3.45 18.70
CA ILE A 38 -2.29 -2.72 19.44
C ILE A 38 -2.11 -3.31 20.84
N SER A 39 -0.87 -3.38 21.29
CA SER A 39 -0.48 -3.78 22.65
C SER A 39 0.12 -2.58 23.40
N ALA A 40 0.67 -2.83 24.60
CA ALA A 40 1.32 -1.80 25.39
C ALA A 40 2.56 -1.17 24.70
N THR A 41 3.18 -1.87 23.75
CA THR A 41 4.44 -1.46 23.11
C THR A 41 4.48 -1.66 21.60
N GLN A 42 3.49 -2.33 21.00
CA GLN A 42 3.52 -2.71 19.59
C GLN A 42 2.20 -2.43 18.90
N VAL A 43 2.26 -2.12 17.61
CA VAL A 43 1.10 -2.07 16.72
C VAL A 43 1.18 -3.21 15.71
N LEU A 44 0.05 -3.82 15.42
CA LEU A 44 -0.11 -4.82 14.39
C LEU A 44 -0.83 -4.17 13.20
N ILE A 45 -0.23 -4.29 12.03
CA ILE A 45 -0.71 -3.72 10.77
C ILE A 45 -0.90 -4.87 9.78
N LEU A 46 -2.06 -4.89 9.11
CA LEU A 46 -2.26 -5.73 7.94
C LEU A 46 -1.92 -4.91 6.70
N ARG A 47 -0.88 -5.33 5.98
CA ARG A 47 -0.52 -4.75 4.69
C ARG A 47 -1.04 -5.63 3.58
N THR A 48 -1.75 -5.04 2.62
CA THR A 48 -2.07 -5.67 1.34
C THR A 48 -1.27 -5.02 0.24
N ILE A 49 -0.63 -5.81 -0.62
CA ILE A 49 -0.03 -5.35 -1.86
C ILE A 49 -0.78 -5.99 -3.02
N SER A 50 -1.44 -5.17 -3.83
CA SER A 50 -2.19 -5.59 -5.02
C SER A 50 -1.42 -5.25 -6.28
N ASP A 51 -1.38 -6.15 -7.26
CA ASP A 51 -0.76 -5.96 -8.57
C ASP A 51 -1.67 -6.48 -9.67
N ASN A 52 -2.00 -5.65 -10.66
CA ASN A 52 -2.84 -6.06 -11.79
C ASN A 52 -2.07 -6.81 -12.90
N HIS A 53 -0.74 -6.95 -12.78
CA HIS A 53 0.18 -7.55 -13.76
C HIS A 53 0.10 -6.95 -15.17
N GLY A 54 -0.47 -5.75 -15.32
CA GLY A 54 -0.77 -5.18 -16.64
C GLY A 54 -1.90 -5.89 -17.38
N TYR A 55 -2.85 -6.49 -16.65
CA TYR A 55 -4.06 -7.11 -17.20
C TYR A 55 -5.32 -6.49 -16.62
N HIS A 56 -6.41 -6.48 -17.39
CA HIS A 56 -7.70 -5.91 -16.96
C HIS A 56 -8.47 -6.80 -15.97
N GLN A 57 -8.10 -8.07 -15.88
CA GLN A 57 -8.88 -9.11 -15.21
C GLN A 57 -8.06 -9.95 -14.25
N THR A 58 -6.78 -9.61 -14.06
CA THR A 58 -5.90 -10.30 -13.12
C THR A 58 -5.56 -9.33 -12.02
N GLU A 59 -5.70 -9.77 -10.78
CA GLU A 59 -5.17 -9.06 -9.62
C GLU A 59 -4.54 -10.09 -8.69
N GLN A 60 -3.25 -9.94 -8.43
CA GLN A 60 -2.58 -10.63 -7.34
C GLN A 60 -2.65 -9.76 -6.09
N THR A 61 -3.11 -10.31 -4.98
CA THR A 61 -3.10 -9.66 -3.67
C THR A 61 -2.29 -10.48 -2.69
N ASP A 62 -1.25 -9.85 -2.13
CA ASP A 62 -0.43 -10.40 -1.07
C ASP A 62 -0.76 -9.70 0.25
N THR A 63 -1.09 -10.48 1.28
CA THR A 63 -1.40 -9.97 2.62
C THR A 63 -0.31 -10.34 3.60
N PHE A 64 0.12 -9.35 4.38
CA PHE A 64 1.17 -9.47 5.38
C PHE A 64 0.68 -8.97 6.74
N LEU A 65 1.19 -9.60 7.80
CA LEU A 65 1.10 -9.09 9.15
C LEU A 65 2.44 -8.46 9.53
N ILE A 66 2.41 -7.17 9.80
CA ILE A 66 3.55 -6.40 10.30
C ILE A 66 3.34 -6.16 11.79
N VAL A 67 4.31 -6.56 12.60
CA VAL A 67 4.40 -6.20 14.03
C VAL A 67 5.44 -5.10 14.14
N ARG A 68 5.03 -3.91 14.55
CA ARG A 68 5.89 -2.73 14.64
C ARG A 68 6.02 -2.25 16.07
N ASP A 69 7.23 -1.90 16.45
CA ASP A 69 7.53 -1.31 17.74
C ASP A 69 7.07 0.15 17.81
N LEU A 70 6.31 0.52 18.84
CA LEU A 70 5.78 1.87 19.00
C LEU A 70 6.83 2.88 19.48
N ALA A 71 7.94 2.43 20.08
CA ALA A 71 8.97 3.33 20.59
C ALA A 71 9.96 3.74 19.50
N THR A 72 10.29 2.81 18.61
CA THR A 72 11.31 2.99 17.55
C THR A 72 10.70 3.18 16.17
N GLY A 73 9.44 2.79 15.97
CA GLY A 73 8.79 2.76 14.66
C GLY A 73 9.28 1.67 13.73
N GLN A 74 10.19 0.79 14.18
CA GLN A 74 10.78 -0.26 13.37
C GLN A 74 9.92 -1.53 13.36
N ASP A 75 9.95 -2.24 12.24
CA ASP A 75 9.29 -3.54 12.11
C ASP A 75 10.06 -4.59 12.91
N ILE A 76 9.38 -5.23 13.87
CA ILE A 76 9.91 -6.35 14.66
C ILE A 76 9.83 -7.63 13.85
N SER A 77 8.71 -7.82 13.14
CA SER A 77 8.49 -8.97 12.27
C SER A 77 7.52 -8.64 11.16
N ILE A 78 7.74 -9.24 10.01
CA ILE A 78 6.85 -9.21 8.84
C ILE A 78 6.60 -10.65 8.45
N ASN A 79 5.33 -11.04 8.39
CA ASN A 79 4.94 -12.43 8.15
C ASN A 79 3.90 -12.49 7.05
N ALA A 80 3.99 -13.51 6.20
CA ALA A 80 2.99 -13.79 5.19
C ALA A 80 1.69 -14.28 5.84
N VAL A 81 0.57 -13.77 5.37
CA VAL A 81 -0.78 -14.20 5.80
C VAL A 81 -1.47 -14.93 4.67
N GLU A 82 -1.42 -14.38 3.46
CA GLU A 82 -2.15 -14.95 2.33
C GLU A 82 -1.60 -14.41 1.01
N ARG A 83 -1.68 -15.22 -0.05
CA ARG A 83 -1.53 -14.80 -1.43
C ARG A 83 -2.69 -15.33 -2.25
N VAL A 84 -3.34 -14.43 -2.97
CA VAL A 84 -4.48 -14.71 -3.82
C VAL A 84 -4.26 -14.12 -5.20
N VAL A 85 -4.72 -14.82 -6.24
CA VAL A 85 -4.86 -14.26 -7.59
C VAL A 85 -6.30 -14.41 -8.04
N ALA A 86 -6.95 -13.28 -8.31
CA ALA A 86 -8.27 -13.24 -8.95
C ALA A 86 -8.09 -13.11 -10.46
N ASN A 87 -8.78 -13.97 -11.23
CA ASN A 87 -8.75 -13.98 -12.71
C ASN A 87 -10.13 -13.68 -13.30
N SER A 88 -10.80 -12.59 -12.91
CA SER A 88 -11.98 -12.04 -13.58
C SER A 88 -12.45 -10.74 -12.91
N VAL A 89 -13.29 -9.97 -13.61
CA VAL A 89 -13.90 -8.72 -13.09
C VAL A 89 -15.02 -9.01 -12.06
N ILE A 90 -15.44 -10.26 -11.94
CA ILE A 90 -16.47 -10.73 -11.02
C ILE A 90 -15.77 -11.84 -10.24
N ASP A 91 -15.52 -11.68 -8.94
CA ASP A 91 -14.73 -12.53 -8.01
C ASP A 91 -15.08 -14.05 -7.98
N VAL A 92 -15.23 -14.72 -9.12
CA VAL A 92 -15.67 -16.12 -9.22
C VAL A 92 -14.47 -17.06 -9.33
N ASP A 93 -13.36 -16.59 -9.90
CA ASP A 93 -12.14 -17.37 -10.08
C ASP A 93 -10.98 -16.82 -9.21
N ILE A 94 -11.06 -17.09 -7.92
CA ILE A 94 -10.04 -16.77 -6.92
C ILE A 94 -9.16 -18.00 -6.69
N THR A 95 -7.86 -17.86 -6.94
CA THR A 95 -6.85 -18.90 -6.68
C THR A 95 -6.02 -18.52 -5.46
N HIS A 96 -6.10 -19.33 -4.40
CA HIS A 96 -5.21 -19.20 -3.24
C HIS A 96 -3.91 -19.95 -3.51
N TYR A 97 -2.78 -19.27 -3.37
CA TYR A 97 -1.47 -19.90 -3.53
C TYR A 97 -0.98 -20.41 -2.17
N PRO A 98 -0.55 -21.67 -2.07
CA PRO A 98 0.03 -22.17 -0.83
C PRO A 98 1.32 -21.40 -0.53
N LEU A 99 1.46 -20.94 0.70
CA LEU A 99 2.63 -20.25 1.22
C LEU A 99 3.21 -21.05 2.38
N ASP A 100 4.53 -21.10 2.45
CA ASP A 100 5.22 -21.66 3.61
C ASP A 100 5.19 -20.67 4.78
N ASN A 101 5.12 -21.18 6.01
CA ASN A 101 5.21 -20.38 7.24
C ASN A 101 4.17 -19.25 7.38
N VAL A 102 2.97 -19.47 6.86
CA VAL A 102 1.85 -18.53 7.05
C VAL A 102 1.51 -18.37 8.52
N VAL A 103 1.30 -17.13 8.95
CA VAL A 103 0.80 -16.83 10.29
C VAL A 103 -0.69 -16.55 10.26
N ASN A 104 -1.39 -16.94 11.33
CA ASN A 104 -2.74 -16.47 11.60
C ASN A 104 -2.65 -15.15 12.40
N PRO A 105 -3.07 -14.00 11.85
CA PRO A 105 -3.00 -12.71 12.54
C PRO A 105 -3.71 -12.70 13.90
N TYR A 106 -4.82 -13.44 14.03
CA TYR A 106 -5.56 -13.51 15.28
C TYR A 106 -4.81 -14.29 16.36
N ALA A 107 -3.99 -15.27 15.99
CA ALA A 107 -3.14 -16.00 16.93
C ALA A 107 -2.01 -15.10 17.46
N VAL A 108 -1.33 -14.36 16.57
CA VAL A 108 -0.29 -13.39 16.96
C VAL A 108 -0.86 -12.29 17.84
N ARG A 109 -2.05 -11.77 17.49
CA ARG A 109 -2.77 -10.80 18.33
C ARG A 109 -3.03 -11.35 19.74
N GLN A 110 -3.48 -12.60 19.84
CA GLN A 110 -3.75 -13.24 21.12
C GLN A 110 -2.47 -13.43 21.95
N GLU A 111 -1.38 -13.86 21.32
CA GLU A 111 -0.06 -14.03 21.95
C GLU A 111 0.46 -12.72 22.56
N LEU A 112 0.32 -11.62 21.82
CA LEU A 112 0.73 -10.29 22.28
C LEU A 112 -0.26 -9.64 23.25
N ASN A 113 -1.37 -10.31 23.58
CA ASN A 113 -2.48 -9.74 24.34
C ASN A 113 -2.94 -8.38 23.79
N ALA A 114 -2.94 -8.25 22.46
CA ALA A 114 -3.20 -6.99 21.77
C ALA A 114 -4.72 -6.76 21.62
N ALA A 115 -5.15 -5.54 21.97
CA ALA A 115 -6.52 -5.10 21.77
C ALA A 115 -6.80 -4.87 20.27
N PRO A 116 -8.02 -5.17 19.77
CA PRO A 116 -8.39 -4.83 18.40
C PRO A 116 -8.26 -3.32 18.17
N LEU A 117 -7.74 -2.96 17.00
CA LEU A 117 -7.62 -1.58 16.56
C LEU A 117 -8.13 -1.48 15.12
N SER A 118 -8.80 -0.38 14.81
CA SER A 118 -9.26 -0.08 13.45
C SER A 118 -8.79 1.30 13.06
N ASP A 119 -8.62 1.52 11.75
CA ASP A 119 -8.29 2.85 11.22
C ASP A 119 -9.27 3.92 11.78
N PRO A 120 -8.77 5.06 12.26
CA PRO A 120 -9.60 6.10 12.83
C PRO A 120 -10.49 6.73 11.74
N ARG A 121 -11.76 6.99 12.08
CA ARG A 121 -12.71 7.62 11.13
C ARG A 121 -12.60 9.14 11.06
N ARG A 122 -11.98 9.79 12.05
CA ARG A 122 -11.83 11.24 12.18
C ARG A 122 -10.57 11.60 12.96
N PHE A 123 -9.97 12.74 12.64
CA PHE A 123 -8.83 13.31 13.33
C PHE A 123 -9.28 14.34 14.38
N HIS A 124 -8.58 14.38 15.51
CA HIS A 124 -8.71 15.46 16.51
C HIS A 124 -7.41 16.26 16.68
N LEU A 125 -6.39 16.00 15.86
CA LEU A 125 -5.05 16.60 15.96
C LEU A 125 -4.64 17.20 14.62
N ASN A 126 -3.89 18.30 14.66
CA ASN A 126 -3.27 18.89 13.48
C ASN A 126 -1.97 18.16 13.21
N VAL A 127 -1.99 17.26 12.22
CA VAL A 127 -0.79 16.59 11.69
C VAL A 127 -0.49 17.20 10.33
N GLU A 128 0.71 17.73 10.18
CA GLU A 128 1.13 18.52 9.02
C GLU A 128 2.44 17.98 8.44
N ILE A 129 2.53 18.01 7.12
CA ILE A 129 3.75 17.74 6.36
C ILE A 129 4.50 19.06 6.17
N TYR A 130 5.77 19.07 6.56
CA TYR A 130 6.74 20.13 6.32
C TYR A 130 7.84 19.63 5.37
N ASP A 131 8.62 20.56 4.83
CA ASP A 131 9.71 20.26 3.89
C ASP A 131 10.69 19.19 4.41
N ASP A 132 10.94 19.15 5.73
CA ASP A 132 11.92 18.26 6.35
C ASP A 132 11.33 17.15 7.23
N ALA A 133 10.04 17.23 7.55
CA ALA A 133 9.45 16.44 8.64
C ALA A 133 7.93 16.31 8.57
N VAL A 134 7.41 15.36 9.32
CA VAL A 134 6.00 15.32 9.74
C VAL A 134 5.92 15.78 11.19
N ARG A 135 4.92 16.61 11.51
CA ARG A 135 4.73 17.15 12.85
C ARG A 135 3.29 17.04 13.27
N ALA A 136 3.05 16.70 14.53
CA ALA A 136 1.76 16.88 15.17
C ALA A 136 1.85 18.00 16.20
N SER A 137 0.83 18.85 16.26
CA SER A 137 0.75 19.95 17.23
C SER A 137 -0.60 20.02 17.93
N ASP A 138 -0.56 20.60 19.13
CA ASP A 138 -1.74 21.01 19.89
C ASP A 138 -1.67 22.52 20.21
N HIS A 139 -2.47 23.01 21.16
CA HIS A 139 -2.47 24.42 21.55
C HIS A 139 -1.21 24.86 22.31
N GLU A 140 -0.42 23.92 22.84
CA GLU A 140 0.82 24.14 23.60
C GLU A 140 2.06 24.09 22.72
N GLY A 141 2.00 23.41 21.57
CA GLY A 141 3.07 23.42 20.57
C GLY A 141 3.18 22.11 19.80
N VAL A 142 4.40 21.80 19.33
CA VAL A 142 4.69 20.52 18.68
C VAL A 142 4.74 19.43 19.74
N THR A 143 3.91 18.39 19.56
CA THR A 143 3.83 17.25 20.48
C THR A 143 4.54 16.02 19.94
N HIS A 144 4.58 15.86 18.62
CA HIS A 144 5.22 14.72 17.95
C HIS A 144 5.94 15.19 16.69
N TYR A 145 7.08 14.56 16.39
CA TYR A 145 7.96 14.99 15.31
C TYR A 145 8.82 13.83 14.78
N ALA A 146 8.92 13.69 13.46
CA ALA A 146 9.94 12.86 12.83
C ALA A 146 10.36 13.45 11.50
N ARG A 147 11.65 13.31 11.16
CA ARG A 147 12.18 13.78 9.88
C ARG A 147 11.90 12.79 8.77
N TRP A 148 11.83 13.28 7.54
CA TRP A 148 11.78 12.44 6.35
C TRP A 148 12.98 11.49 6.26
N SER A 149 14.15 11.93 6.74
CA SER A 149 15.36 11.10 6.82
C SER A 149 15.22 9.88 7.73
N ASP A 150 14.25 9.88 8.64
CA ASP A 150 14.00 8.78 9.58
C ASP A 150 12.80 7.95 9.10
N ILE A 151 11.77 8.62 8.57
CA ILE A 151 10.53 7.99 8.10
C ILE A 151 10.79 7.15 6.83
N PHE A 152 11.41 7.74 5.80
CA PHE A 152 11.52 7.07 4.49
C PHE A 152 12.38 5.81 4.52
N PRO A 153 13.56 5.78 5.17
CA PRO A 153 14.32 4.53 5.25
C PRO A 153 13.55 3.40 5.95
N SER A 154 12.74 3.73 6.96
CA SER A 154 11.91 2.73 7.65
C SER A 154 10.78 2.20 6.75
N ILE A 155 10.08 3.09 6.03
CA ILE A 155 9.04 2.70 5.07
C ILE A 155 9.64 1.86 3.94
N PHE A 156 10.76 2.31 3.36
CA PHE A 156 11.48 1.59 2.30
C PHE A 156 11.88 0.18 2.76
N ALA A 157 12.52 0.07 3.93
CA ALA A 157 12.93 -1.23 4.47
C ALA A 157 11.73 -2.15 4.72
N SER A 158 10.61 -1.61 5.21
CA SER A 158 9.36 -2.34 5.42
C SER A 158 8.79 -2.90 4.10
N LEU A 159 8.71 -2.06 3.06
CA LEU A 159 8.20 -2.45 1.74
C LEU A 159 9.11 -3.45 1.05
N GLN A 160 10.42 -3.21 1.06
CA GLN A 160 11.41 -4.14 0.52
C GLN A 160 11.30 -5.49 1.21
N SER A 161 11.19 -5.52 2.54
CA SER A 161 11.05 -6.77 3.30
C SER A 161 9.78 -7.54 2.93
N THR A 162 8.66 -6.86 2.68
CA THR A 162 7.44 -7.53 2.19
C THR A 162 7.63 -8.13 0.79
N ARG A 163 8.36 -7.45 -0.11
CA ARG A 163 8.67 -7.96 -1.45
C ARG A 163 9.70 -9.09 -1.45
N ASP A 164 10.69 -9.03 -0.57
CA ASP A 164 11.66 -10.11 -0.41
C ASP A 164 10.98 -11.37 0.13
N LEU A 165 10.04 -11.21 1.06
CA LEU A 165 9.29 -12.31 1.66
C LEU A 165 8.35 -12.99 0.65
N LEU A 166 7.63 -12.19 -0.14
CA LEU A 166 6.72 -12.68 -1.18
C LEU A 166 6.98 -11.93 -2.49
N PRO A 167 7.96 -12.38 -3.29
CA PRO A 167 8.23 -11.81 -4.61
C PRO A 167 7.00 -11.95 -5.52
N ILE A 168 6.81 -10.99 -6.43
CA ILE A 168 5.75 -11.03 -7.43
C ILE A 168 5.73 -12.37 -8.18
N LEU A 169 4.54 -12.92 -8.43
CA LEU A 169 4.44 -14.08 -9.33
C LEU A 169 4.77 -13.62 -10.75
N LYS A 170 5.86 -14.10 -11.33
CA LYS A 170 6.23 -13.74 -12.70
C LYS A 170 5.23 -14.34 -13.69
N MET A 171 4.23 -13.56 -14.09
CA MET A 171 3.44 -13.82 -15.29
C MET A 171 4.27 -13.40 -16.51
N GLU A 172 4.08 -14.02 -17.68
CA GLU A 172 4.97 -13.93 -18.85
C GLU A 172 5.65 -12.56 -19.06
N GLY A 173 6.95 -12.46 -18.79
CA GLY A 173 7.74 -11.23 -18.99
C GLY A 173 7.52 -10.12 -17.96
N GLY A 174 6.77 -10.39 -16.89
CA GLY A 174 6.45 -9.43 -15.84
C GLY A 174 7.68 -8.92 -15.09
N PHE A 175 7.70 -7.61 -14.86
CA PHE A 175 8.60 -6.93 -13.95
C PHE A 175 7.83 -6.56 -12.67
N ASP A 176 8.53 -6.32 -11.57
CA ASP A 176 7.88 -5.76 -10.37
C ASP A 176 7.74 -4.26 -10.61
N ALA A 177 6.50 -3.79 -10.77
CA ALA A 177 6.18 -2.38 -10.96
C ALA A 177 6.06 -1.62 -9.63
N LEU A 178 6.36 -2.25 -8.49
CA LEU A 178 6.46 -1.54 -7.23
C LEU A 178 7.70 -0.66 -7.24
N ASP A 179 7.50 0.65 -7.46
CA ASP A 179 8.55 1.64 -7.32
C ASP A 179 8.72 2.02 -5.84
N LEU A 180 9.80 1.53 -5.24
CA LEU A 180 10.16 1.88 -3.86
C LEU A 180 10.77 3.28 -3.76
N ASP A 181 11.33 3.81 -4.84
CA ASP A 181 11.95 5.14 -4.87
C ASP A 181 10.90 6.26 -5.00
N GLY A 182 9.73 5.94 -5.59
CA GLY A 182 8.54 6.79 -5.60
C GLY A 182 8.11 7.22 -4.19
N PHE A 183 8.42 6.42 -3.16
CA PHE A 183 8.15 6.77 -1.76
C PHE A 183 9.17 7.72 -1.13
N LEU A 184 10.33 7.92 -1.74
CA LEU A 184 11.41 8.73 -1.15
C LEU A 184 11.18 10.24 -1.27
N HIS A 185 10.11 10.65 -1.95
CA HIS A 185 9.77 12.04 -2.18
C HIS A 185 8.44 12.38 -1.46
N PRO A 186 8.42 13.38 -0.56
CA PRO A 186 7.18 13.78 0.12
C PRO A 186 6.20 14.50 -0.82
N VAL A 187 6.64 14.87 -2.02
CA VAL A 187 5.80 15.49 -3.05
C VAL A 187 4.77 14.46 -3.51
N GLY A 188 3.49 14.80 -3.38
CA GLY A 188 2.39 13.86 -3.69
C GLY A 188 1.92 13.02 -2.50
N CYS A 189 2.54 13.18 -1.32
CA CYS A 189 2.07 12.56 -0.09
C CYS A 189 1.16 13.50 0.73
N GLU A 190 0.09 12.95 1.30
CA GLU A 190 -0.80 13.62 2.25
C GLU A 190 -1.03 12.76 3.50
N VAL A 191 -1.36 13.39 4.63
CA VAL A 191 -1.78 12.69 5.85
C VAL A 191 -3.27 12.39 5.77
N VAL A 192 -3.63 11.11 5.70
CA VAL A 192 -5.03 10.66 5.52
C VAL A 192 -5.67 10.03 6.75
N ALA A 193 -4.86 9.62 7.73
CA ALA A 193 -5.34 9.18 9.03
C ALA A 193 -4.26 9.42 10.11
N ALA A 194 -4.68 9.65 11.36
CA ALA A 194 -3.77 9.68 12.50
C ALA A 194 -4.50 9.29 13.79
N ALA A 195 -3.81 8.56 14.66
CA ALA A 195 -4.33 8.11 15.95
C ALA A 195 -3.26 8.27 17.04
N ASN A 196 -3.60 8.95 18.13
CA ASN A 196 -2.74 9.03 19.30
C ASN A 196 -2.85 7.74 20.13
N THR A 197 -1.72 7.21 20.60
CA THR A 197 -1.66 5.93 21.32
C THR A 197 -1.76 6.06 22.83
N ARG A 198 -1.73 7.27 23.41
CA ARG A 198 -1.69 7.52 24.86
C ARG A 198 -2.79 6.83 25.68
N TYR A 199 -3.97 6.59 25.08
CA TYR A 199 -5.10 5.94 25.75
C TYR A 199 -5.12 4.41 25.60
N ILE A 200 -4.26 3.87 24.74
CA ILE A 200 -4.29 2.46 24.29
C ILE A 200 -2.92 1.77 24.41
N SER A 201 -1.86 2.53 24.70
CA SER A 201 -0.46 2.08 24.81
C SER A 201 0.24 2.77 25.98
N THR A 202 1.35 2.18 26.43
CA THR A 202 2.24 2.80 27.42
C THR A 202 3.29 3.73 26.80
N ILE A 203 3.42 3.69 25.48
CA ILE A 203 4.30 4.57 24.71
C ILE A 203 3.47 5.73 24.17
N ASP A 204 3.89 6.96 24.47
CA ASP A 204 3.30 8.19 23.94
C ASP A 204 3.83 8.40 22.52
N THR A 205 3.02 8.05 21.54
CA THR A 205 3.33 8.19 20.12
C THR A 205 2.06 8.45 19.33
N MET A 206 2.22 8.79 18.06
CA MET A 206 1.12 8.87 17.10
C MET A 206 1.33 7.87 15.99
N LEU A 207 0.28 7.13 15.65
CA LEU A 207 0.21 6.42 14.38
C LEU A 207 -0.25 7.45 13.35
N VAL A 208 0.42 7.52 12.21
CA VAL A 208 0.08 8.41 11.09
C VAL A 208 0.05 7.60 9.81
N GLN A 209 -1.00 7.77 9.00
CA GLN A 209 -1.14 7.16 7.69
C GLN A 209 -0.83 8.19 6.62
N LEU A 210 0.16 7.90 5.79
CA LEU A 210 0.44 8.65 4.57
C LEU A 210 -0.31 8.00 3.42
N ALA A 211 -0.93 8.83 2.59
CA ALA A 211 -1.29 8.45 1.23
C ALA A 211 -0.31 9.13 0.27
N CYS A 212 0.44 8.34 -0.48
CA CYS A 212 1.30 8.84 -1.56
C CYS A 212 0.77 8.32 -2.89
N GLU A 213 0.60 9.22 -3.86
CA GLU A 213 0.14 8.89 -5.21
C GLU A 213 1.30 8.98 -6.20
N ASP A 214 1.44 7.95 -7.04
CA ASP A 214 2.29 8.01 -8.22
C ASP A 214 1.44 8.58 -9.36
N GLU A 215 1.70 9.84 -9.72
CA GLU A 215 0.94 10.55 -10.76
C GLU A 215 1.12 9.95 -12.16
N GLU A 216 2.21 9.21 -12.43
CA GLU A 216 2.49 8.66 -13.76
C GLU A 216 1.64 7.42 -14.05
N VAL A 217 1.49 6.54 -13.06
CA VAL A 217 0.75 5.27 -13.22
C VAL A 217 -0.59 5.22 -12.48
N GLY A 218 -0.87 6.21 -11.62
CA GLY A 218 -2.09 6.28 -10.81
C GLY A 218 -2.09 5.28 -9.64
N ALA A 219 -0.91 4.82 -9.21
CA ALA A 219 -0.78 4.00 -8.03
C ALA A 219 -1.03 4.85 -6.78
N ARG A 220 -1.74 4.29 -5.80
CA ARG A 220 -1.96 4.93 -4.50
C ARG A 220 -1.50 4.00 -3.40
N HIS A 221 -0.63 4.53 -2.54
CA HIS A 221 -0.04 3.78 -1.45
C HIS A 221 -0.48 4.38 -0.11
N LEU A 222 -1.09 3.57 0.74
CA LEU A 222 -1.51 3.94 2.09
C LEU A 222 -0.60 3.24 3.08
N ILE A 223 0.23 4.00 3.80
CA ILE A 223 1.24 3.42 4.70
C ILE A 223 1.10 4.04 6.08
N TRP A 224 0.96 3.18 7.09
CA TRP A 224 1.02 3.61 8.47
C TRP A 224 2.48 3.71 8.91
N PHE A 225 2.84 4.73 9.68
CA PHE A 225 4.12 4.86 10.36
C PHE A 225 3.93 5.41 11.78
N VAL A 226 4.99 5.32 12.59
CA VAL A 226 5.01 5.79 13.97
C VAL A 226 5.68 7.17 14.01
N LEU A 227 4.97 8.15 14.55
CA LEU A 227 5.43 9.50 14.77
C LEU A 227 5.69 9.68 16.28
N PRO A 228 6.95 9.63 16.73
CA PRO A 228 7.31 9.67 18.15
C PRO A 228 7.02 11.03 18.78
N ALA A 229 6.85 11.05 20.10
CA ALA A 229 6.77 12.28 20.87
C ALA A 229 8.04 13.14 20.71
N ALA A 230 7.86 14.45 20.65
CA ALA A 230 8.92 15.44 20.43
C ALA A 230 9.75 15.76 21.69
#